data_AF-A0AAD7SHD6-F1
#
_entry.id   AF-A0AAD7SHD6-F1
#
_cell.length_a   1.000
_cell.length_b   1.000
_cell.length_c   1.000
_cell.angle_alpha   90.00
_cell.angle_beta   90.00
_cell.angle_gamma   90.00
#
_symmetry.space_group_name_H-M   'P 1'
#
loop_
_entity.id
_entity.type
_entity.pdbx_description
1 polymer ?
#
loop_
_entity_poly.entity_id
_entity_poly.type
_entity_poly.pdbx_seq_one_letter_code
_entity_poly.pdbx_strand_id
1 'polypeptide(L)'
;MHPRSKHWHLIDYVIVRCADINDVLLTRAMRGAECCTGHCMIMTKLHIKVRSPQRLQKSSKRRLHCAQLRKAKASDEFHCLTAEKQKVIEPLLRSEDPMVEK
;
A
#
# COMPACT_ATOMS: atom_id res chain seq x y z
N MET A 1 -11.95 -35.24 12.42
CA MET A 1 -11.56 -36.66 12.35
C MET A 1 -11.67 -37.12 10.91
N HIS A 2 -10.61 -37.67 10.31
CA HIS A 2 -10.66 -38.07 8.90
C HIS A 2 -11.51 -39.34 8.72
N PRO A 3 -12.48 -39.37 7.77
CA PRO A 3 -13.42 -40.49 7.63
C PRO A 3 -12.75 -41.86 7.41
N ARG A 4 -11.59 -41.90 6.74
CA ARG A 4 -10.88 -43.14 6.43
C ARG A 4 -9.92 -43.59 7.52
N SER A 5 -9.16 -42.67 8.13
CA SER A 5 -8.09 -43.00 9.07
C SER A 5 -8.53 -42.94 10.53
N LYS A 6 -9.70 -42.35 10.82
CA LYS A 6 -10.29 -42.24 12.17
C LYS A 6 -9.38 -41.57 13.22
N HIS A 7 -8.33 -40.88 12.80
CA HIS A 7 -7.49 -40.08 13.68
C HIS A 7 -7.36 -38.65 13.16
N TRP A 8 -6.87 -37.75 14.01
CA TRP A 8 -6.49 -36.40 13.62
C TRP A 8 -5.11 -36.45 12.96
N HIS A 9 -4.94 -35.74 11.86
CA HIS A 9 -3.64 -35.53 11.25
C HIS A 9 -3.17 -34.13 11.64
N LEU A 10 -1.98 -34.01 12.23
CA LEU A 10 -1.34 -32.72 12.46
C LEU A 10 -0.68 -32.27 11.15
N ILE A 11 -1.43 -31.55 10.33
CA ILE A 11 -0.92 -30.98 9.07
C ILE A 11 -0.84 -29.46 9.09
N ASP A 12 -1.48 -28.85 10.08
CA ASP A 12 -1.51 -27.41 10.28
C ASP A 12 -0.39 -27.02 11.27
N TYR A 13 0.47 -26.09 10.87
CA TYR A 13 1.59 -25.61 11.67
C TYR A 13 1.74 -24.10 11.56
N VAL A 14 2.25 -23.47 12.62
CA VAL A 14 2.76 -22.09 12.57
C VAL A 14 4.27 -22.17 12.59
N ILE A 15 4.91 -21.77 11.48
CA ILE A 15 6.36 -21.83 11.32
C ILE A 15 6.97 -20.49 11.72
N VAL A 16 7.97 -20.54 12.59
CA VAL A 16 8.70 -19.37 13.10
C VAL A 16 10.19 -19.58 12.88
N ARG A 17 10.95 -18.49 12.67
CA ARG A 17 12.42 -18.59 12.59
C ARG A 17 12.97 -18.92 13.97
N CYS A 18 14.06 -19.69 14.01
CA CYS A 18 14.72 -20.07 15.27
C CYS A 18 15.08 -18.84 16.14
N ALA A 19 15.53 -17.76 15.50
CA ALA A 19 15.85 -16.50 16.18
C ALA A 19 14.65 -15.80 16.84
N ASP A 20 13.43 -16.05 16.36
CA ASP A 20 12.21 -15.40 16.80
C ASP A 20 11.35 -16.30 17.71
N ILE A 21 11.86 -17.47 18.13
CA ILE A 21 11.12 -18.42 18.99
C ILE A 21 10.70 -17.75 20.32
N ASN A 22 11.57 -16.91 20.87
CA ASN A 22 11.29 -16.19 22.12
C ASN A 22 10.14 -15.17 22.00
N ASP A 23 9.78 -14.79 20.77
CA ASP A 23 8.65 -13.88 20.52
C ASP A 23 7.31 -14.62 20.44
N VAL A 24 7.29 -15.96 20.53
CA VAL A 24 6.07 -16.76 20.52
C VAL A 24 5.47 -16.81 21.93
N LEU A 25 4.35 -16.11 22.13
CA LEU A 25 3.69 -16.01 23.44
C LEU A 25 2.71 -17.16 23.71
N LEU A 26 2.04 -17.63 22.66
CA LEU A 26 1.01 -18.68 22.77
C LEU A 26 0.80 -19.32 21.40
N THR A 27 0.72 -20.64 21.33
CA THR A 27 0.21 -21.37 20.18
C THR A 27 -0.88 -22.33 20.66
N ARG A 28 -2.09 -22.25 20.10
CA ARG A 28 -3.18 -23.16 20.46
C ARG A 28 -4.10 -23.48 19.29
N ALA A 29 -4.65 -24.69 19.30
CA ALA A 29 -5.76 -25.05 18.44
C ALA A 29 -7.07 -24.48 19.00
N MET A 30 -7.88 -23.88 18.14
CA MET A 30 -9.17 -23.27 18.48
C MET A 30 -10.29 -24.27 18.22
N ARG A 31 -10.81 -24.91 19.29
CA ARG A 31 -11.98 -25.81 19.21
C ARG A 31 -13.25 -24.99 18.93
N GLY A 32 -14.11 -25.46 18.02
CA GLY A 32 -15.35 -24.77 17.66
C GLY A 32 -15.21 -23.63 16.63
N ALA A 33 -13.99 -23.30 16.20
CA ALA A 33 -13.74 -22.49 15.00
C ALA A 33 -13.56 -23.37 13.75
N GLU A 34 -14.23 -24.53 13.74
CA GLU A 34 -14.15 -25.53 12.69
C GLU A 34 -14.91 -24.99 11.47
N CYS A 35 -14.19 -24.54 10.44
CA CYS A 35 -14.77 -23.92 9.24
C CYS A 35 -15.42 -24.94 8.29
N CYS A 36 -16.03 -26.00 8.82
CA CYS A 36 -16.50 -27.19 8.09
C CYS A 36 -15.40 -27.89 7.27
N THR A 37 -14.14 -27.48 7.43
CA THR A 37 -12.97 -28.17 6.91
C THR A 37 -12.61 -29.29 7.90
N GLY A 38 -11.98 -30.36 7.43
CA GLY A 38 -11.48 -31.43 8.31
C GLY A 38 -10.34 -31.00 9.26
N HIS A 39 -10.17 -29.69 9.48
CA HIS A 39 -9.02 -29.03 10.09
C HIS A 39 -9.44 -28.13 11.25
N CYS A 40 -8.58 -28.06 12.27
CA CYS A 40 -8.75 -27.12 13.37
C CYS A 40 -7.97 -25.83 13.06
N MET A 41 -8.57 -24.68 13.31
CA MET A 41 -7.86 -23.40 13.24
C MET A 41 -6.76 -23.36 14.30
N ILE A 42 -5.52 -23.05 13.91
CA ILE A 42 -4.41 -22.82 14.84
C ILE A 42 -4.17 -21.34 14.97
N MET A 43 -4.16 -20.84 16.20
CA MET A 43 -3.89 -19.44 16.51
C MET A 43 -2.57 -19.33 17.29
N THR A 44 -1.70 -18.44 16.83
CA THR A 44 -0.48 -18.08 17.56
C THR A 44 -0.47 -16.59 17.90
N LYS A 45 -0.16 -16.25 19.15
CA LYS A 45 0.11 -14.87 19.59
C LYS A 45 1.62 -14.64 19.54
N LEU A 46 2.04 -13.63 18.80
CA LEU A 46 3.44 -13.28 18.60
C LEU A 46 3.71 -11.85 19.09
N HIS A 47 4.89 -11.63 19.67
CA HIS A 47 5.41 -10.32 20.00
C HIS A 47 6.31 -9.81 18.87
N ILE A 48 5.72 -9.19 17.86
CA ILE A 48 6.46 -8.74 16.65
C ILE A 48 6.75 -7.25 16.74
N LYS A 49 8.03 -6.87 16.66
CA LYS A 49 8.42 -5.47 16.48
C LYS A 49 8.39 -5.09 15.00
N VAL A 50 7.29 -4.50 14.56
CA VAL A 50 7.19 -3.94 13.20
C VAL A 50 7.97 -2.62 13.16
N ARG A 51 9.03 -2.55 12.36
CA ARG A 51 9.70 -1.28 12.07
C ARG A 51 8.76 -0.42 11.22
N SER A 52 8.61 0.85 11.59
CA SER A 52 7.87 1.80 10.75
C SER A 52 8.50 1.82 9.35
N PRO A 53 7.71 1.79 8.27
CA PRO A 53 8.24 2.03 6.94
C PRO A 53 9.06 3.32 6.96
N GLN A 54 10.30 3.28 6.46
CA GLN A 54 11.04 4.52 6.25
C GLN A 54 10.23 5.36 5.27
N ARG A 55 9.60 6.42 5.76
CA ARG A 55 8.86 7.34 4.93
C ARG A 55 9.89 7.98 4.01
N LEU A 56 9.90 7.57 2.74
CA LEU A 56 10.60 8.32 1.70
C LEU A 56 10.10 9.76 1.83
N GLN A 57 11.01 10.66 2.21
CA GLN A 57 10.70 12.08 2.28
C GLN A 57 10.12 12.44 0.91
N LYS A 58 8.85 12.86 0.88
CA LYS A 58 8.27 13.40 -0.35
C LYS A 58 9.24 14.49 -0.79
N SER A 59 9.83 14.36 -1.97
CA SER A 59 10.73 15.38 -2.49
C SER A 59 10.01 16.72 -2.33
N SER A 60 10.62 17.64 -1.58
CA SER A 60 10.01 18.95 -1.39
C SER A 60 9.77 19.51 -2.78
N LYS A 61 8.52 19.88 -3.11
CA LYS A 61 8.22 20.53 -4.39
C LYS A 61 9.21 21.67 -4.54
N ARG A 62 10.04 21.65 -5.60
CA ARG A 62 11.03 22.70 -5.86
C ARG A 62 10.27 24.03 -5.85
N ARG A 63 10.64 24.95 -4.95
CA ARG A 63 10.03 26.27 -4.86
C ARG A 63 10.50 27.07 -6.07
N LEU A 64 9.57 27.47 -6.93
CA LEU A 64 9.87 28.38 -8.03
C LEU A 64 10.15 29.78 -7.46
N HIS A 65 11.21 30.41 -7.95
CA HIS A 65 11.59 31.75 -7.52
C HIS A 65 10.72 32.80 -8.24
N CYS A 66 9.59 33.17 -7.63
CA CYS A 66 8.62 34.10 -8.23
C CYS A 66 8.84 35.58 -7.86
N ALA A 67 10.01 35.96 -7.34
CA ALA A 67 10.24 37.33 -6.83
C ALA A 67 10.05 38.40 -7.91
N GLN A 68 10.37 38.09 -9.16
CA GLN A 68 10.27 39.01 -10.29
C GLN A 68 8.83 39.26 -10.75
N LEU A 69 7.92 38.31 -10.49
CA LEU A 69 6.48 38.45 -10.79
C LEU A 69 5.76 39.42 -9.86
N ARG A 70 6.44 39.92 -8.81
CA ARG A 70 5.88 40.98 -7.95
C ARG A 70 5.76 42.34 -8.67
N LYS A 71 6.44 42.52 -9.81
CA LYS A 71 6.34 43.73 -10.62
C LYS A 71 5.16 43.59 -11.59
N ALA A 72 4.26 44.57 -11.61
CA ALA A 72 3.04 44.53 -12.43
C ALA A 72 3.30 44.19 -13.91
N LYS A 73 4.23 44.90 -14.57
CA LYS A 73 4.61 44.64 -15.97
C LYS A 73 5.07 43.20 -16.22
N ALA A 74 5.93 42.68 -15.33
CA ALA A 74 6.44 41.33 -15.46
C ALA A 74 5.36 40.27 -15.20
N SER A 75 4.38 40.57 -14.35
CA SER A 75 3.21 39.71 -14.12
C SER A 75 2.31 39.67 -15.36
N ASP A 76 2.03 40.83 -15.96
CA ASP A 76 1.14 40.94 -17.13
C ASP A 76 1.76 40.24 -18.36
N GLU A 77 3.05 40.46 -18.61
CA GLU A 77 3.81 39.77 -19.65
C GLU A 77 3.80 38.25 -19.42
N PHE A 78 4.03 37.81 -18.19
CA PHE A 78 4.00 36.39 -17.84
C PHE A 78 2.61 35.78 -18.06
N HIS A 79 1.54 36.47 -17.65
CA HIS A 79 0.16 36.00 -17.88
C HIS A 79 -0.16 35.89 -19.37
N CYS A 80 0.27 36.86 -20.18
CA CYS A 80 0.09 36.85 -21.63
C CYS A 80 0.80 35.64 -22.27
N LEU A 81 2.09 35.46 -21.96
CA LEU A 81 2.91 34.33 -22.43
C LEU A 81 2.37 32.97 -21.97
N THR A 82 1.85 32.89 -20.75
CA THR A 82 1.28 31.64 -20.21
C THR A 82 -0.02 31.29 -20.93
N ALA A 83 -0.89 32.27 -21.18
CA ALA A 83 -2.14 32.06 -21.92
C ALA A 83 -1.89 31.57 -23.35
N GLU A 84 -0.84 32.08 -24.02
CA GLU A 84 -0.44 31.61 -25.35
C GLU A 84 0.06 30.17 -25.32
N LYS A 85 0.96 29.84 -24.39
CA LYS A 85 1.48 28.48 -24.25
C LYS A 85 0.41 27.47 -23.83
N GLN A 86 -0.56 27.87 -23.03
CA GLN A 86 -1.66 27.01 -22.59
C GLN A 86 -2.55 26.57 -23.75
N LYS A 87 -2.78 27.46 -24.73
CA LYS A 87 -3.52 27.13 -25.96
C LYS A 87 -2.85 26.04 -26.79
N VAL A 88 -1.52 25.93 -26.73
CA VAL A 88 -0.74 24.90 -27.43
C VAL A 88 -0.77 23.56 -26.67
N ILE A 89 -0.79 23.61 -25.33
CA ILE A 89 -0.70 22.41 -24.48
C ILE A 89 -2.07 21.73 -24.29
N GLU A 90 -3.16 22.48 -24.19
CA GLU A 90 -4.51 21.93 -23.95
C GLU A 90 -4.99 20.88 -24.97
N PRO A 91 -4.72 21.02 -26.29
CA PRO A 91 -5.07 19.98 -27.27
C PRO A 91 -4.26 18.68 -27.09
N LEU A 92 -3.01 18.76 -26.63
CA LEU A 92 -2.12 17.61 -26.42
C LEU A 92 -2.48 16.80 -25.17
N LEU A 93 -3.13 17.43 -24.19
CA LEU A 93 -3.60 16.74 -22.98
C LEU A 93 -4.98 16.09 -23.15
N ARG A 94 -5.72 16.43 -24.21
CA ARG A 94 -7.06 15.91 -24.50
C ARG A 94 -7.07 14.61 -25.32
N SER A 95 -5.94 14.18 -25.88
CA SER A 95 -5.86 12.98 -26.72
C SER A 95 -5.66 11.67 -25.93
N GLU A 96 -5.58 11.73 -24.59
CA GLU A 96 -5.27 10.58 -23.72
C GLU A 96 -6.47 10.15 -22.85
N ASP A 97 -7.70 10.18 -23.38
CA ASP A 97 -8.85 9.56 -22.71
C ASP A 97 -9.18 8.21 -23.37
N PRO A 98 -9.11 7.08 -22.65
CA PRO A 98 -9.33 5.76 -23.22
C PRO A 98 -10.80 5.56 -23.59
N MET A 99 -11.01 4.90 -24.74
CA MET A 99 -12.29 4.41 -25.25
C MET A 99 -13.07 3.70 -24.14
N VAL A 100 -14.15 4.32 -23.65
CA VAL A 100 -15.14 3.66 -22.80
C VAL A 100 -15.94 2.71 -23.71
N GLU A 101 -15.61 1.43 -23.62
CA GLU A 101 -16.32 0.33 -24.30
C GLU A 101 -17.73 0.18 -23.71
N LYS A 102 -18.72 0.03 -24.60
CA LYS A 102 -20.14 -0.12 -24.29
C LYS A 102 -20.50 -1.50 -23.77
#